data_AF-A0A8J2VTE3-F1
#
_entry.id   AF-A0A8J2VTE3-F1
#
_cell.length_a   1.000
_cell.length_b   1.000
_cell.length_c   1.000
_cell.angle_alpha   90.00
_cell.angle_beta   90.00
_cell.angle_gamma   90.00
#
_symmetry.space_group_name_H-M   'P 1'
#
loop_
_entity.id
_entity.type
_entity.pdbx_description
1 polymer ?
#
loop_
_entity_poly.entity_id
_entity_poly.type
_entity_poly.pdbx_seq_one_letter_code
_entity_poly.pdbx_strand_id
1 'polypeptide(L)'
;MSESSKSKSSSSSNPSPTLQCKDLHEYLKSRSPQFLETLYNYPTICLAVYRELPELARHFVIRLLFVEQPVPQAVVASWVTQTHAKEQHKACEALSELSVWQEAPIPGGLPGWMLSQSFKKNLKVALLGGGRPWSMSSSLEPDGKARDVSFLDAYALERWECVLHYMVGSAQTEGISADAVRILLHAGLMNRDAEDGTAVITRAGFQFLLLSTAKQVWLFLQHYLHTAEKRSLSAAECLAFLYQLSFSTLGKDYSTEGMSNNMLVFLQHLREFGLVYQRKRKAGRFYPTRLALNITCVKDGVAPLQTAASTGYIIAETNYRVYAYTTSALQVALLGLFTELVYRFPNVVVGVLTRESVRAALRGGISAQQIITYLEQHSHPQMLKSDQGGIRSSSSLPPTVLDQIRLWESERNRFTYTEGVVYNQFLSQAEFNVLRDYGRSSGALVWAADRTRTMVVARAAHDDVKKYWKRYSKAT
;
A
#
# COMPACT_ATOMS: atom_id res chain seq x y z
N MET A 1 21.74 46.98 0.68
CA MET A 1 21.14 46.38 1.89
C MET A 1 19.67 46.17 1.61
N SER A 2 19.30 44.94 1.32
CA SER A 2 18.01 44.56 0.78
C SER A 2 17.59 43.25 1.45
N GLU A 3 16.84 43.37 2.54
CA GLU A 3 16.21 42.24 3.21
C GLU A 3 14.89 41.92 2.50
N SER A 4 14.88 40.78 1.80
CA SER A 4 13.68 40.17 1.25
C SER A 4 13.19 39.09 2.23
N SER A 5 12.18 39.44 3.01
CA SER A 5 11.45 38.54 3.90
C SER A 5 10.49 37.67 3.08
N LYS A 6 10.92 36.46 2.72
CA LYS A 6 10.04 35.40 2.20
C LYS A 6 9.28 34.75 3.36
N SER A 7 8.00 35.06 3.49
CA SER A 7 7.06 34.36 4.36
C SER A 7 6.80 32.94 3.83
N LYS A 8 7.21 31.93 4.61
CA LYS A 8 6.82 30.53 4.43
C LYS A 8 5.37 30.37 4.92
N SER A 9 4.42 30.15 4.01
CA SER A 9 3.10 29.65 4.36
C SER A 9 3.18 28.13 4.58
N SER A 10 3.15 27.74 5.85
CA SER A 10 3.02 26.36 6.31
C SER A 10 1.64 25.81 5.96
N SER A 11 1.50 25.17 4.80
CA SER A 11 0.35 24.29 4.51
C SER A 11 0.63 22.90 5.09
N SER A 12 0.28 22.71 6.36
CA SER A 12 0.19 21.40 6.99
C SER A 12 -1.09 20.69 6.57
N SER A 13 -1.22 20.37 5.29
CA SER A 13 -2.21 19.38 4.85
C SER A 13 -1.54 18.02 4.96
N ASN A 14 -1.82 17.30 6.05
CA ASN A 14 -1.59 15.86 6.12
C ASN A 14 -2.22 15.23 4.86
N PRO A 15 -1.43 14.64 3.95
CA PRO A 15 -2.02 13.90 2.85
C PRO A 15 -2.77 12.74 3.47
N SER A 16 -4.08 12.67 3.21
CA SER A 16 -4.85 11.43 3.36
C SER A 16 -3.99 10.27 2.86
N PRO A 17 -3.89 9.14 3.60
CA PRO A 17 -3.03 8.04 3.20
C PRO A 17 -3.64 7.42 1.94
N THR A 18 -3.27 7.95 0.78
CA THR A 18 -3.44 7.25 -0.48
C THR A 18 -2.72 5.93 -0.31
N LEU A 19 -3.40 4.83 -0.62
CA LEU A 19 -2.83 3.49 -0.79
C LEU A 19 -1.83 3.49 -1.95
N GLN A 20 -0.74 4.24 -1.81
CA GLN A 20 0.48 3.94 -2.53
C GLN A 20 1.01 2.71 -1.81
N CYS A 21 0.81 1.54 -2.44
CA CYS A 21 1.48 0.32 -2.05
C CYS A 21 2.97 0.54 -2.26
N LYS A 22 3.60 1.16 -1.27
CA LYS A 22 5.01 1.46 -1.29
C LYS A 22 5.73 0.13 -1.11
N ASP A 23 6.42 -0.29 -2.15
CA ASP A 23 7.40 -1.38 -2.03
C ASP A 23 8.36 -1.06 -0.88
N LEU A 24 9.03 -2.07 -0.30
CA LEU A 24 9.98 -1.85 0.78
C LEU A 24 10.95 -0.70 0.47
N HIS A 25 11.41 -0.64 -0.78
CA HIS A 25 12.29 0.41 -1.27
C HIS A 25 11.68 1.81 -1.12
N GLU A 26 10.42 1.99 -1.52
CA GLU A 26 9.70 3.25 -1.39
C GLU A 26 9.39 3.59 0.08
N TYR A 27 9.12 2.58 0.91
CA TYR A 27 8.93 2.76 2.34
C TYR A 27 10.22 3.28 3.00
N LEU A 28 11.36 2.65 2.74
CA LEU A 28 12.66 3.07 3.28
C LEU A 28 13.08 4.44 2.75
N LYS A 29 12.80 4.75 1.48
CA LYS A 29 13.02 6.07 0.87
C LYS A 29 12.26 7.18 1.59
N SER A 30 11.07 6.89 2.11
CA SER A 30 10.26 7.89 2.83
C SER A 30 10.73 8.20 4.25
N ARG A 31 11.77 7.52 4.74
CA ARG A 31 12.27 7.64 6.12
C ARG A 31 13.52 8.51 6.21
N SER A 32 13.80 9.01 7.41
CA SER A 32 14.95 9.86 7.67
C SER A 32 16.27 9.06 7.62
N PRO A 33 17.40 9.69 7.26
CA PRO A 33 18.69 9.00 7.24
C PRO A 33 19.12 8.48 8.62
N GLN A 34 18.75 9.16 9.70
CA GLN A 34 18.98 8.70 11.07
C GLN A 34 18.22 7.39 11.37
N PHE A 35 16.98 7.28 10.89
CA PHE A 35 16.22 6.04 11.02
C PHE A 35 16.92 4.90 10.25
N LEU A 36 17.38 5.15 9.02
CA LEU A 36 18.11 4.15 8.23
C LEU A 36 19.42 3.71 8.90
N GLU A 37 20.15 4.61 9.53
CA GLU A 37 21.36 4.26 10.29
C GLU A 37 21.05 3.34 11.48
N THR A 38 20.01 3.66 12.27
CA THR A 38 19.55 2.78 13.35
C THR A 38 19.08 1.42 12.83
N LEU A 39 18.49 1.40 11.64
CA LEU A 39 17.99 0.21 10.99
C LEU A 39 19.14 -0.70 10.49
N TYR A 40 20.17 -0.10 9.90
CA TYR A 40 21.35 -0.82 9.40
C TYR A 40 22.27 -1.35 10.50
N ASN A 41 21.99 -1.06 11.78
CA ASN A 41 22.62 -1.75 12.90
C ASN A 41 22.18 -3.21 13.03
N TYR A 42 21.05 -3.60 12.42
CA TYR A 42 20.54 -4.97 12.44
C TYR A 42 21.00 -5.78 11.20
N PRO A 43 21.75 -6.89 11.36
CA PRO A 43 22.27 -7.68 10.24
C PRO A 43 21.20 -8.24 9.29
N THR A 44 20.05 -8.64 9.82
CA THR A 44 18.94 -9.23 9.04
C THR A 44 18.37 -8.24 8.03
N ILE A 45 18.29 -6.96 8.39
CA ILE A 45 17.78 -5.93 7.48
C ILE A 45 18.80 -5.63 6.39
N CYS A 46 20.09 -5.59 6.70
CA CYS A 46 21.12 -5.38 5.68
C CYS A 46 21.04 -6.44 4.59
N LEU A 47 20.79 -7.70 4.97
CA LEU A 47 20.57 -8.80 4.02
C LEU A 47 19.27 -8.62 3.22
N ALA A 48 18.18 -8.22 3.87
CA ALA A 48 16.90 -7.99 3.20
C ALA A 48 16.97 -6.86 2.18
N VAL A 49 17.54 -5.72 2.56
CA VAL A 49 17.76 -4.58 1.67
C VAL A 49 18.67 -4.99 0.53
N TYR A 50 19.74 -5.75 0.80
CA TYR A 50 20.61 -6.30 -0.24
C TYR A 50 19.85 -7.17 -1.26
N ARG A 51 18.92 -8.04 -0.82
CA ARG A 51 18.09 -8.87 -1.73
C ARG A 51 17.14 -8.05 -2.60
N GLU A 52 16.63 -6.94 -2.06
CA GLU A 52 15.68 -6.06 -2.72
C GLU A 52 16.33 -5.09 -3.72
N LEU A 53 17.65 -4.92 -3.69
CA LEU A 53 18.35 -4.03 -4.61
C LEU A 53 18.34 -4.55 -6.06
N PRO A 54 18.32 -3.64 -7.06
CA PRO A 54 18.54 -4.00 -8.46
C PRO A 54 19.82 -4.82 -8.66
N GLU A 55 19.88 -5.64 -9.71
CA GLU A 55 21.00 -6.56 -9.92
C GLU A 55 22.35 -5.85 -9.98
N LEU A 56 22.44 -4.73 -10.71
CA LEU A 56 23.66 -3.93 -10.80
C LEU A 56 24.07 -3.35 -9.43
N ALA A 57 23.11 -2.88 -8.63
CA ALA A 57 23.37 -2.37 -7.29
C ALA A 57 23.92 -3.48 -6.37
N ARG A 58 23.40 -4.71 -6.47
CA ARG A 58 23.93 -5.87 -5.74
C ARG A 58 25.39 -6.17 -6.09
N HIS A 59 25.77 -6.04 -7.37
CA HIS A 59 27.15 -6.22 -7.81
C HIS A 59 28.07 -5.12 -7.27
N PHE A 60 27.64 -3.87 -7.29
CA PHE A 60 28.41 -2.76 -6.71
C PHE A 60 28.65 -2.96 -5.22
N VAL A 61 27.62 -3.33 -4.47
CA VAL A 61 27.73 -3.60 -3.03
C VAL A 61 28.71 -4.74 -2.74
N ILE A 62 28.65 -5.87 -3.46
CA ILE A 62 29.60 -6.97 -3.26
C ILE A 62 31.04 -6.55 -3.57
N ARG A 63 31.27 -5.83 -4.68
CA ARG A 63 32.61 -5.38 -5.07
C ARG A 63 33.20 -4.43 -4.03
N LEU A 64 32.39 -3.53 -3.46
CA LEU A 64 32.81 -2.56 -2.47
C LEU A 64 32.86 -3.12 -1.04
N LEU A 65 32.25 -4.28 -0.78
CA LEU A 65 32.10 -4.84 0.57
C LEU A 65 33.45 -5.00 1.29
N PHE A 66 34.49 -5.43 0.56
CA PHE A 66 35.82 -5.67 1.12
C PHE A 66 36.80 -4.51 0.94
N VAL A 67 36.38 -3.44 0.26
CA VAL A 67 37.23 -2.28 0.00
C VAL A 67 37.11 -1.31 1.18
N GLU A 68 38.24 -0.98 1.81
CA GLU A 68 38.29 -0.03 2.94
C GLU A 68 38.45 1.43 2.48
N GLN A 69 38.89 1.67 1.24
CA GLN A 69 39.06 3.00 0.66
C GLN A 69 37.88 3.41 -0.23
N PRO A 70 37.58 4.71 -0.35
CA PRO A 70 36.58 5.20 -1.30
C PRO A 70 37.00 4.92 -2.74
N VAL A 71 36.07 4.45 -3.57
CA VAL A 71 36.32 4.14 -4.99
C VAL A 71 35.85 5.30 -5.87
N PRO A 72 36.67 5.82 -6.81
CA PRO A 72 36.27 6.96 -7.65
C PRO A 72 34.99 6.69 -8.45
N GLN A 73 34.10 7.69 -8.58
CA GLN A 73 32.85 7.53 -9.32
C GLN A 73 33.07 7.10 -10.78
N ALA A 74 34.15 7.58 -11.42
CA ALA A 74 34.52 7.20 -12.79
C ALA A 74 34.87 5.70 -12.94
N VAL A 75 35.42 5.08 -11.90
CA VAL A 75 35.74 3.64 -11.90
C VAL A 75 34.47 2.82 -11.74
N VAL A 76 33.54 3.26 -10.89
CA VAL A 76 32.21 2.61 -10.79
C VAL A 76 31.44 2.78 -12.10
N ALA A 77 31.58 3.93 -12.76
CA ALA A 77 31.00 4.21 -14.06
C ALA A 77 31.52 3.23 -15.13
N SER A 78 32.82 2.94 -15.16
CA SER A 78 33.46 2.07 -16.16
C SER A 78 33.16 0.57 -16.01
N TRP A 79 32.55 0.15 -14.89
CA TRP A 79 32.17 -1.26 -14.69
C TRP A 79 31.00 -1.73 -15.53
N VAL A 80 30.24 -0.80 -16.12
CA VAL A 80 29.06 -1.10 -16.93
C VAL A 80 29.29 -0.56 -18.35
N THR A 81 28.86 -1.33 -19.36
CA THR A 81 28.93 -0.91 -20.75
C THR A 81 27.95 0.23 -21.04
N GLN A 82 28.28 1.08 -22.02
CA GLN A 82 27.47 2.25 -22.37
C GLN A 82 26.02 1.90 -22.75
N THR A 83 25.76 0.67 -23.20
CA THR A 83 24.44 0.13 -23.53
C THR A 83 23.47 0.11 -22.33
N HIS A 84 23.99 -0.09 -21.11
CA HIS A 84 23.18 -0.19 -19.87
C HIS A 84 23.35 1.02 -18.95
N ALA A 85 23.83 2.16 -19.47
CA ALA A 85 24.07 3.38 -18.68
C ALA A 85 22.81 3.90 -17.93
N LYS A 86 21.62 3.71 -18.50
CA LYS A 86 20.34 4.08 -17.86
C LYS A 86 20.05 3.22 -16.62
N GLU A 87 20.34 1.92 -16.68
CA GLU A 87 20.12 0.99 -15.55
C GLU A 87 21.15 1.22 -14.45
N GLN A 88 22.38 1.54 -14.84
CA GLN A 88 23.43 1.97 -13.92
C GLN A 88 23.02 3.25 -13.16
N HIS A 89 22.48 4.25 -13.85
CA HIS A 89 22.03 5.48 -13.19
C HIS A 89 20.93 5.19 -12.16
N LYS A 90 19.93 4.38 -12.53
CA LYS A 90 18.88 3.93 -11.60
C LYS A 90 19.42 3.15 -10.40
N ALA A 91 20.42 2.28 -10.61
CA ALA A 91 21.06 1.52 -9.55
C ALA A 91 21.83 2.42 -8.58
N CYS A 92 22.55 3.42 -9.10
CA CYS A 92 23.26 4.40 -8.29
C CYS A 92 22.30 5.28 -7.49
N GLU A 93 21.23 5.75 -8.14
CA GLU A 93 20.17 6.52 -7.49
C GLU A 93 19.54 5.72 -6.34
N ALA A 94 19.17 4.45 -6.58
CA ALA A 94 18.60 3.58 -5.56
C ALA A 94 19.55 3.35 -4.35
N LEU A 95 20.86 3.24 -4.58
CA LEU A 95 21.86 3.07 -3.51
C LEU A 95 22.06 4.36 -2.69
N SER A 96 22.06 5.52 -3.35
CA SER A 96 22.16 6.83 -2.71
C SER A 96 20.90 7.17 -1.91
N GLU A 97 19.72 6.90 -2.47
CA GLU A 97 18.43 7.12 -1.81
C GLU A 97 18.27 6.29 -0.54
N LEU A 98 18.73 5.04 -0.55
CA LEU A 98 18.72 4.18 0.63
C LEU A 98 19.88 4.45 1.60
N SER A 99 20.74 5.44 1.32
CA SER A 99 21.93 5.73 2.14
C SER A 99 22.83 4.50 2.38
N VAL A 100 22.86 3.57 1.41
CA VAL A 100 23.68 2.35 1.49
C VAL A 100 25.15 2.69 1.26
N TRP A 101 25.41 3.62 0.35
CA TRP A 101 26.69 4.28 0.18
C TRP A 101 26.58 5.80 0.40
N GLN A 102 27.70 6.45 0.62
CA GLN A 102 27.83 7.89 0.80
C GLN A 102 28.94 8.41 -0.10
N GLU A 103 28.82 9.66 -0.52
CA GLU A 103 29.89 10.35 -1.22
C GLU A 103 30.99 10.71 -0.23
N ALA A 104 32.21 10.28 -0.52
CA ALA A 104 33.38 10.57 0.27
C ALA A 104 34.47 11.20 -0.61
N PRO A 105 35.11 12.29 -0.15
CA PRO A 105 36.18 12.92 -0.91
C PRO A 105 37.42 12.02 -0.89
N ILE A 106 37.98 11.76 -2.07
CA ILE A 106 39.27 11.07 -2.23
C ILE A 106 40.40 12.12 -2.19
N PRO A 107 41.60 11.80 -1.67
CA PRO A 107 42.77 12.66 -1.83
C PRO A 107 42.97 13.03 -3.32
N GLY A 108 42.85 14.33 -3.64
CA GLY A 108 42.81 14.83 -5.01
C GLY A 108 41.48 15.47 -5.43
N GLY A 109 40.49 15.55 -4.55
CA GLY A 109 39.24 16.32 -4.76
C GLY A 109 38.20 15.63 -5.66
N LEU A 110 38.47 14.40 -6.09
CA LEU A 110 37.51 13.60 -6.85
C LEU A 110 36.47 12.98 -5.91
N PRO A 111 35.18 12.96 -6.31
CA PRO A 111 34.16 12.27 -5.55
C PRO A 111 34.39 10.75 -5.64
N GLY A 112 34.29 10.08 -4.50
CA GLY A 112 34.34 8.63 -4.37
C GLY A 112 33.06 8.08 -3.75
N TRP A 113 32.73 6.85 -4.08
CA TRP A 113 31.70 6.09 -3.41
C TRP A 113 32.31 5.26 -2.28
N MET A 114 31.71 5.33 -1.09
CA MET A 114 32.04 4.48 0.05
C MET A 114 30.76 3.89 0.65
N LEU A 115 30.74 2.60 0.98
CA LEU A 115 29.62 2.00 1.69
C LEU A 115 29.51 2.59 3.10
N SER A 116 28.28 2.77 3.59
CA SER A 116 28.02 3.12 4.98
C SER A 116 28.65 2.09 5.92
N GLN A 117 29.39 2.55 6.92
CA GLN A 117 30.18 1.66 7.79
C GLN A 117 29.31 0.66 8.56
N SER A 118 28.14 1.10 9.04
CA SER A 118 27.18 0.24 9.74
C SER A 118 26.62 -0.84 8.81
N PHE A 119 26.21 -0.45 7.59
CA PHE A 119 25.71 -1.39 6.59
C PHE A 119 26.78 -2.39 6.17
N LYS A 120 28.00 -1.92 5.86
CA LYS A 120 29.15 -2.74 5.47
C LYS A 120 29.50 -3.78 6.54
N LYS A 121 29.61 -3.36 7.80
CA LYS A 121 29.93 -4.26 8.92
C LYS A 121 28.86 -5.34 9.09
N ASN A 122 27.59 -4.94 9.12
CA ASN A 122 26.49 -5.86 9.39
C ASN A 122 26.14 -6.76 8.20
N LEU A 123 26.39 -6.31 6.96
CA LEU A 123 26.29 -7.16 5.78
C LEU A 123 27.42 -8.21 5.73
N LYS A 124 28.67 -7.84 6.09
CA LYS A 124 29.78 -8.82 6.25
C LYS A 124 29.41 -9.90 7.27
N VAL A 125 28.87 -9.48 8.42
CA VAL A 125 28.37 -10.36 9.50
C VAL A 125 27.28 -11.30 8.98
N ALA A 126 26.32 -10.80 8.21
CA ALA A 126 25.23 -11.60 7.65
C ALA A 126 25.68 -12.61 6.58
N LEU A 127 26.68 -12.27 5.75
CA LEU A 127 27.14 -13.13 4.64
C LEU A 127 28.21 -14.15 5.06
N LEU A 128 29.18 -13.75 5.89
CA LEU A 128 30.34 -14.57 6.25
C LEU A 128 30.17 -15.32 7.57
N GLY A 129 29.03 -15.15 8.24
CA GLY A 129 28.77 -15.80 9.52
C GLY A 129 29.61 -15.20 10.65
N GLY A 130 29.21 -14.01 11.10
CA GLY A 130 29.74 -13.37 12.30
C GLY A 130 28.62 -12.82 13.18
N GLY A 131 28.96 -12.35 14.38
CA GLY A 131 28.00 -11.71 15.30
C GLY A 131 27.33 -12.67 16.30
N ARG A 132 26.42 -12.14 17.11
CA ARG A 132 25.66 -12.96 18.07
C ARG A 132 24.68 -13.83 17.26
N PRO A 133 24.74 -15.17 17.42
CA PRO A 133 23.71 -16.06 16.88
C PRO A 133 22.34 -15.56 17.32
N TRP A 134 21.34 -15.83 16.49
CA TRP A 134 19.97 -15.47 16.80
C TRP A 134 19.60 -16.03 18.19
N SER A 135 19.27 -15.15 19.15
CA SER A 135 18.91 -15.62 20.52
C SER A 135 17.77 -16.63 20.51
N MET A 136 16.90 -16.56 19.49
CA MET A 136 15.76 -17.45 19.32
C MET A 136 16.08 -18.72 18.52
N SER A 137 17.25 -18.84 17.88
CA SER A 137 17.68 -20.07 17.20
C SER A 137 18.37 -21.06 18.14
N SER A 138 18.42 -20.75 19.45
CA SER A 138 18.85 -21.69 20.48
C SER A 138 18.06 -22.99 20.32
N SER A 139 18.75 -24.12 20.19
CA SER A 139 18.13 -25.43 20.03
C SER A 139 17.19 -25.68 21.20
N LEU A 140 15.89 -25.68 20.94
CA LEU A 140 14.87 -26.00 21.93
C LEU A 140 14.72 -27.52 22.00
N GLU A 141 14.42 -28.03 23.19
CA GLU A 141 14.05 -29.44 23.39
C GLU A 141 12.90 -29.83 22.44
N PRO A 142 12.92 -31.02 21.81
CA PRO A 142 11.91 -31.44 20.85
C PRO A 142 10.48 -31.25 21.40
N ASP A 143 9.66 -30.49 20.68
CA ASP A 143 8.26 -30.28 21.09
C ASP A 143 7.48 -31.57 20.89
N GLY A 144 7.07 -32.21 22.00
CA GLY A 144 6.19 -33.38 21.97
C GLY A 144 4.82 -33.12 21.33
N LYS A 145 4.48 -31.87 20.99
CA LYS A 145 3.28 -31.46 20.24
C LYS A 145 3.60 -30.54 19.06
N ALA A 146 4.75 -30.75 18.42
CA ALA A 146 5.13 -30.06 17.18
C ALA A 146 3.96 -29.99 16.20
N ARG A 147 3.77 -28.82 15.59
CA ARG A 147 2.71 -28.60 14.60
C ARG A 147 3.29 -28.80 13.21
N ASP A 148 2.53 -29.50 12.38
CA ASP A 148 2.88 -29.67 10.99
C ASP A 148 2.70 -28.37 10.20
N VAL A 149 3.43 -28.24 9.09
CA VAL A 149 3.39 -27.06 8.21
C VAL A 149 1.97 -26.86 7.66
N SER A 150 1.25 -27.94 7.36
CA SER A 150 -0.15 -27.90 6.91
C SER A 150 -1.09 -27.23 7.91
N PHE A 151 -0.91 -27.50 9.21
CA PHE A 151 -1.67 -26.87 10.28
C PHE A 151 -1.34 -25.38 10.41
N LEU A 152 -0.07 -25.00 10.29
CA LEU A 152 0.35 -23.61 10.37
C LEU A 152 -0.22 -22.78 9.21
N ASP A 153 -0.31 -23.37 8.02
CA ASP A 153 -0.91 -22.72 6.85
C ASP A 153 -2.42 -22.49 7.04
N ALA A 154 -3.15 -23.52 7.51
CA ALA A 154 -4.58 -23.40 7.81
C ALA A 154 -4.85 -22.34 8.89
N TYR A 155 -4.07 -22.33 9.97
CA TYR A 155 -4.17 -21.34 11.04
C TYR A 155 -3.93 -19.91 10.53
N ALA A 156 -2.91 -19.72 9.68
CA ALA A 156 -2.56 -18.42 9.16
C ALA A 156 -3.66 -17.87 8.24
N LEU A 157 -4.21 -18.73 7.36
CA LEU A 157 -5.31 -18.37 6.48
C LEU A 157 -6.59 -18.05 7.25
N GLU A 158 -7.01 -18.90 8.19
CA GLU A 158 -8.20 -18.66 9.00
C GLU A 158 -8.13 -17.31 9.73
N ARG A 159 -7.00 -17.01 10.37
CA ARG A 159 -6.80 -15.74 11.09
C ARG A 159 -6.79 -14.53 10.16
N TRP A 160 -6.14 -14.65 9.01
CA TRP A 160 -6.11 -13.56 8.03
C TRP A 160 -7.48 -13.33 7.40
N GLU A 161 -8.20 -14.40 7.07
CA GLU A 161 -9.57 -14.35 6.55
C GLU A 161 -10.54 -13.72 7.56
N CYS A 162 -10.39 -13.95 8.87
CA CYS A 162 -11.19 -13.22 9.87
C CYS A 162 -11.04 -11.69 9.72
N VAL A 163 -9.82 -11.18 9.53
CA VAL A 163 -9.57 -9.74 9.34
C VAL A 163 -10.29 -9.24 8.07
N LEU A 164 -10.21 -10.00 6.97
CA LEU A 164 -10.85 -9.64 5.70
C LEU A 164 -12.39 -9.73 5.80
N HIS A 165 -12.93 -10.74 6.49
CA HIS A 165 -14.37 -10.91 6.70
C HIS A 165 -15.01 -9.74 7.45
N TYR A 166 -14.28 -9.14 8.39
CA TYR A 166 -14.73 -7.94 9.08
C TYR A 166 -14.74 -6.71 8.19
N MET A 167 -13.81 -6.58 7.25
CA MET A 167 -13.85 -5.49 6.26
C MET A 167 -15.11 -5.56 5.38
N VAL A 168 -15.63 -6.76 5.14
CA VAL A 168 -16.81 -7.01 4.30
C VAL A 168 -18.12 -7.03 5.11
N GLY A 169 -18.04 -6.93 6.44
CA GLY A 169 -19.23 -6.93 7.32
C GLY A 169 -19.91 -8.31 7.45
N SER A 170 -19.18 -9.41 7.25
CA SER A 170 -19.72 -10.76 7.41
C SER A 170 -19.93 -11.11 8.89
N ALA A 171 -20.97 -11.89 9.22
CA ALA A 171 -21.33 -12.30 10.58
C ALA A 171 -20.28 -13.17 11.30
N GLN A 172 -19.22 -13.61 10.62
CA GLN A 172 -18.07 -14.30 11.21
C GLN A 172 -17.06 -13.32 11.83
N THR A 173 -17.54 -12.40 12.66
CA THR A 173 -16.69 -11.41 13.37
C THR A 173 -16.05 -11.94 14.66
N GLU A 174 -16.33 -13.19 15.04
CA GLU A 174 -15.82 -13.78 16.27
C GLU A 174 -14.30 -13.97 16.22
N GLY A 175 -13.57 -13.12 16.95
CA GLY A 175 -12.15 -13.34 17.25
C GLY A 175 -11.16 -12.30 16.71
N ILE A 176 -11.62 -11.16 16.20
CA ILE A 176 -10.73 -10.08 15.75
C ILE A 176 -10.29 -9.23 16.93
N SER A 177 -9.00 -8.88 16.95
CA SER A 177 -8.49 -8.00 17.98
C SER A 177 -8.90 -6.55 17.74
N ALA A 178 -9.21 -5.83 18.83
CA ALA A 178 -9.47 -4.39 18.78
C ALA A 178 -8.31 -3.62 18.14
N ASP A 179 -7.12 -4.19 18.17
CA ASP A 179 -5.90 -3.66 17.57
C ASP A 179 -5.94 -3.71 16.05
N ALA A 180 -6.35 -4.86 15.48
CA ALA A 180 -6.56 -4.99 14.04
C ALA A 180 -7.56 -3.94 13.54
N VAL A 181 -8.70 -3.78 14.23
CA VAL A 181 -9.72 -2.79 13.87
C VAL A 181 -9.17 -1.36 13.93
N ARG A 182 -8.39 -1.02 14.95
CA ARG A 182 -7.76 0.31 15.06
C ARG A 182 -6.80 0.57 13.91
N ILE A 183 -6.05 -0.43 13.45
CA ILE A 183 -5.14 -0.31 12.30
C ILE A 183 -5.95 -0.09 11.02
N LEU A 184 -7.02 -0.84 10.80
CA LEU A 184 -7.90 -0.68 9.62
C LEU A 184 -8.51 0.73 9.54
N LEU A 185 -8.94 1.27 10.68
CA LEU A 185 -9.47 2.65 10.77
C LEU A 185 -8.39 3.70 10.55
N HIS A 186 -7.21 3.55 11.17
CA HIS A 186 -6.10 4.49 11.00
C HIS A 186 -5.52 4.47 9.57
N ALA A 187 -5.52 3.30 8.94
CA ALA A 187 -5.13 3.14 7.54
C ALA A 187 -6.14 3.76 6.56
N GLY A 188 -7.32 4.16 7.05
CA GLY A 188 -8.41 4.65 6.20
C GLY A 188 -9.01 3.54 5.33
N LEU A 189 -8.80 2.26 5.67
CA LEU A 189 -9.39 1.11 4.98
C LEU A 189 -10.85 0.91 5.36
N MET A 190 -11.21 1.32 6.58
CA MET A 190 -12.57 1.38 7.06
C MET A 190 -12.83 2.75 7.65
N ASN A 191 -14.07 3.22 7.54
CA ASN A 191 -14.54 4.41 8.23
C ASN A 191 -15.68 4.00 9.19
N ARG A 192 -15.85 4.73 10.29
CA ARG A 192 -17.05 4.57 11.12
C ARG A 192 -18.11 5.49 10.57
N ASP A 193 -19.29 4.93 10.29
CA ASP A 193 -20.40 5.76 9.86
C ASP A 193 -20.81 6.72 10.99
N ALA A 194 -21.21 7.93 10.62
CA ALA A 194 -21.51 9.02 11.56
C ALA A 194 -22.86 8.81 12.27
N GLU A 195 -23.77 8.04 11.68
CA GLU A 195 -25.12 7.82 12.18
C GLU A 195 -25.23 6.52 13.01
N ASP A 196 -24.69 5.39 12.50
CA ASP A 196 -24.86 4.06 13.12
C ASP A 196 -23.60 3.50 13.81
N GLY A 197 -22.44 4.14 13.66
CA GLY A 197 -21.17 3.68 14.24
C GLY A 197 -20.64 2.36 13.65
N THR A 198 -21.34 1.76 12.69
CA THR A 198 -20.91 0.58 11.94
C THR A 198 -19.70 0.91 11.08
N ALA A 199 -18.75 -0.02 11.01
CA ALA A 199 -17.54 0.17 10.21
C ALA A 199 -17.83 -0.13 8.73
N VAL A 200 -17.83 0.89 7.89
CA VAL A 200 -18.05 0.79 6.44
C VAL A 200 -16.71 0.76 5.73
N ILE A 201 -16.58 -0.10 4.73
CA ILE A 201 -15.38 -0.18 3.90
C ILE A 201 -15.22 1.11 3.07
N THR A 202 -13.98 1.61 2.96
CA THR A 202 -13.70 2.77 2.09
C THR A 202 -13.30 2.31 0.69
N ARG A 203 -13.22 3.25 -0.27
CA ARG A 203 -12.60 3.02 -1.59
C ARG A 203 -11.23 2.35 -1.49
N ALA A 204 -10.45 2.79 -0.51
CA ALA A 204 -9.13 2.29 -0.21
C ALA A 204 -9.22 0.86 0.34
N GLY A 205 -10.11 0.61 1.31
CA GLY A 205 -10.38 -0.73 1.83
C GLY A 205 -10.74 -1.75 0.75
N PHE A 206 -11.58 -1.37 -0.21
CA PHE A 206 -11.93 -2.28 -1.31
C PHE A 206 -10.72 -2.56 -2.21
N GLN A 207 -9.96 -1.52 -2.58
CA GLN A 207 -8.72 -1.73 -3.34
C GLN A 207 -7.76 -2.67 -2.62
N PHE A 208 -7.65 -2.56 -1.29
CA PHE A 208 -6.84 -3.45 -0.48
C PHE A 208 -7.31 -4.91 -0.58
N LEU A 209 -8.62 -5.18 -0.55
CA LEU A 209 -9.16 -6.54 -0.70
C LEU A 209 -8.84 -7.17 -2.07
N LEU A 210 -8.61 -6.36 -3.10
CA LEU A 210 -8.22 -6.82 -4.45
C LEU A 210 -6.73 -7.14 -4.59
N LEU A 211 -5.89 -6.75 -3.62
CA LEU A 211 -4.46 -7.01 -3.69
C LEU A 211 -4.14 -8.49 -3.39
N SER A 212 -2.98 -8.95 -3.82
CA SER A 212 -2.49 -10.28 -3.42
C SER A 212 -2.28 -10.34 -1.91
N THR A 213 -2.44 -11.52 -1.30
CA THR A 213 -2.29 -11.73 0.14
C THR A 213 -0.97 -11.17 0.69
N ALA A 214 0.14 -11.34 -0.04
CA ALA A 214 1.44 -10.79 0.37
C ALA A 214 1.44 -9.25 0.42
N LYS A 215 0.83 -8.59 -0.59
CA LYS A 215 0.71 -7.13 -0.64
C LYS A 215 -0.25 -6.60 0.42
N GLN A 216 -1.35 -7.31 0.67
CA GLN A 216 -2.29 -6.98 1.75
C GLN A 216 -1.57 -7.00 3.11
N VAL A 217 -0.87 -8.10 3.42
CA VAL A 217 -0.13 -8.23 4.68
C VAL A 217 0.94 -7.13 4.81
N TRP A 218 1.69 -6.85 3.75
CA TRP A 218 2.71 -5.79 3.78
C TRP A 218 2.12 -4.40 4.04
N LEU A 219 1.08 -4.02 3.31
CA LEU A 219 0.39 -2.74 3.52
C LEU A 219 -0.16 -2.61 4.94
N PHE A 220 -0.77 -3.67 5.44
CA PHE A 220 -1.29 -3.71 6.80
C PHE A 220 -0.17 -3.52 7.83
N LEU A 221 0.97 -4.20 7.65
CA LEU A 221 2.14 -4.03 8.51
C LEU A 221 2.76 -2.63 8.41
N GLN A 222 2.76 -2.02 7.23
CA GLN A 222 3.25 -0.64 7.06
C GLN A 222 2.42 0.34 7.90
N HIS A 223 1.09 0.22 7.87
CA HIS A 223 0.20 1.03 8.71
C HIS A 223 0.34 0.69 10.20
N TYR A 224 0.62 -0.57 10.54
CA TYR A 224 0.99 -0.96 11.90
C TYR A 224 2.26 -0.25 12.36
N LEU A 225 3.33 -0.22 11.55
CA LEU A 225 4.59 0.44 11.88
C LEU A 225 4.44 1.95 12.08
N HIS A 226 3.58 2.61 11.28
CA HIS A 226 3.24 4.03 11.50
C HIS A 226 2.52 4.26 12.83
N THR A 227 1.73 3.28 13.27
CA THR A 227 1.01 3.34 14.56
C THR A 227 1.88 2.90 15.73
N ALA A 228 2.96 2.15 15.47
CA ALA A 228 3.88 1.62 16.46
C ALA A 228 4.62 2.74 17.24
N GLU A 229 4.95 3.85 16.58
CA GLU A 229 5.56 5.02 17.22
C GLU A 229 4.67 5.61 18.34
N LYS A 230 3.34 5.63 18.14
CA LYS A 230 2.37 6.05 19.17
C LYS A 230 2.29 5.08 20.37
N ARG A 231 2.79 3.85 20.22
CA ARG A 231 2.75 2.78 21.21
C ARG A 231 4.07 2.58 21.93
N SER A 232 5.02 3.52 21.81
CA SER A 232 6.40 3.41 22.35
C SER A 232 7.19 2.21 21.83
N LEU A 233 6.77 1.63 20.70
CA LEU A 233 7.52 0.58 20.00
C LEU A 233 8.46 1.23 19.00
N SER A 234 9.74 0.82 19.01
CA SER A 234 10.68 1.23 17.96
C SER A 234 10.27 0.59 16.63
N ALA A 235 9.91 1.43 15.64
CA ALA A 235 9.58 0.96 14.31
C ALA A 235 10.77 0.25 13.64
N ALA A 236 12.01 0.64 13.96
CA ALA A 236 13.22 0.00 13.45
C ALA A 236 13.38 -1.43 14.01
N GLU A 237 13.16 -1.62 15.32
CA GLU A 237 13.20 -2.96 15.94
C GLU A 237 12.08 -3.86 15.42
N CYS A 238 10.87 -3.33 15.27
CA CYS A 238 9.74 -4.09 14.72
C CYS A 238 10.01 -4.53 13.28
N LEU A 239 10.56 -3.63 12.46
CA LEU A 239 10.94 -3.95 11.08
C LEU A 239 12.06 -4.99 11.04
N ALA A 240 13.08 -4.86 11.89
CA ALA A 240 14.16 -5.85 12.02
C ALA A 240 13.63 -7.24 12.34
N PHE A 241 12.67 -7.31 13.26
CA PHE A 241 12.04 -8.55 13.67
C PHE A 241 11.17 -9.15 12.55
N LEU A 242 10.42 -8.36 11.80
CA LEU A 242 9.64 -8.83 10.64
C LEU A 242 10.55 -9.47 9.57
N TYR A 243 11.66 -8.82 9.25
CA TYR A 243 12.65 -9.38 8.31
C TYR A 243 13.35 -10.60 8.88
N GLN A 244 13.61 -10.61 10.18
CA GLN A 244 14.15 -11.80 10.84
C GLN A 244 13.18 -12.99 10.75
N LEU A 245 11.88 -12.75 10.88
CA LEU A 245 10.86 -13.76 10.64
C LEU A 245 10.84 -14.22 9.19
N SER A 246 11.10 -13.35 8.21
CA SER A 246 11.08 -13.75 6.80
C SER A 246 12.24 -14.66 6.38
N PHE A 247 13.35 -14.66 7.13
CA PHE A 247 14.47 -15.60 6.96
C PHE A 247 14.33 -16.88 7.81
N SER A 248 13.22 -17.03 8.53
CA SER A 248 12.98 -18.22 9.35
C SER A 248 12.63 -19.45 8.52
N THR A 249 12.85 -20.63 9.08
CA THR A 249 12.49 -21.92 8.46
C THR A 249 11.10 -22.33 8.93
N LEU A 250 10.21 -22.66 7.99
CA LEU A 250 8.87 -23.20 8.31
C LEU A 250 8.98 -24.47 9.14
N GLY A 251 8.08 -24.61 10.13
CA GLY A 251 8.00 -25.79 10.99
C GLY A 251 9.03 -25.85 12.12
N LYS A 252 9.98 -24.91 12.19
CA LYS A 252 10.92 -24.81 13.31
C LYS A 252 10.35 -23.92 14.43
N ASP A 253 10.53 -24.33 15.68
CA ASP A 253 10.23 -23.51 16.85
C ASP A 253 11.39 -22.57 17.19
N TYR A 254 11.01 -21.37 17.61
CA TYR A 254 11.94 -20.32 18.01
C TYR A 254 11.62 -19.87 19.44
N SER A 255 12.67 -19.62 20.22
CA SER A 255 12.54 -19.20 21.63
C SER A 255 12.16 -17.72 21.76
N THR A 256 11.31 -17.36 22.71
CA THR A 256 11.06 -15.94 23.06
C THR A 256 12.03 -15.42 24.13
N GLU A 257 12.99 -16.24 24.56
CA GLU A 257 13.98 -15.86 25.57
C GLU A 257 14.91 -14.75 25.05
N GLY A 258 15.07 -13.69 25.86
CA GLY A 258 15.87 -12.52 25.51
C GLY A 258 15.13 -11.41 24.75
N MET A 259 13.82 -11.56 24.49
CA MET A 259 13.01 -10.46 23.93
C MET A 259 12.67 -9.41 24.99
N SER A 260 12.65 -8.13 24.60
CA SER A 260 12.13 -7.06 25.45
C SER A 260 10.61 -7.18 25.62
N ASN A 261 10.06 -6.61 26.70
CA ASN A 261 8.61 -6.60 26.95
C ASN A 261 7.83 -5.99 25.76
N ASN A 262 8.40 -4.97 25.13
CA ASN A 262 7.86 -4.31 23.95
C ASN A 262 7.79 -5.26 22.74
N MET A 263 8.83 -6.08 22.52
CA MET A 263 8.84 -7.08 21.45
C MET A 263 7.87 -8.24 21.73
N LEU A 264 7.67 -8.61 23.00
CA LEU A 264 6.65 -9.61 23.36
C LEU A 264 5.23 -9.12 23.07
N VAL A 265 4.94 -7.83 23.31
CA VAL A 265 3.67 -7.22 22.90
C VAL A 265 3.52 -7.23 21.38
N PHE A 266 4.59 -6.89 20.65
CA PHE A 266 4.57 -6.97 19.19
C PHE A 266 4.32 -8.40 18.69
N LEU A 267 4.94 -9.40 19.30
CA LEU A 267 4.74 -10.81 18.99
C LEU A 267 3.27 -11.25 19.22
N GLN A 268 2.60 -10.71 20.23
CA GLN A 268 1.16 -10.96 20.42
C GLN A 268 0.32 -10.39 19.28
N HIS A 269 0.63 -9.18 18.79
CA HIS A 269 -0.09 -8.63 17.63
C HIS A 269 0.15 -9.47 16.37
N LEU A 270 1.39 -9.91 16.13
CA LEU A 270 1.70 -10.81 15.02
C LEU A 270 0.98 -12.15 15.12
N ARG A 271 0.75 -12.64 16.35
CA ARG A 271 -0.06 -13.83 16.61
C ARG A 271 -1.53 -13.61 16.27
N GLU A 272 -2.08 -12.45 16.63
CA GLU A 272 -3.46 -12.08 16.33
C GLU A 272 -3.70 -11.94 14.83
N PHE A 273 -2.71 -11.43 14.08
CA PHE A 273 -2.78 -11.32 12.62
C PHE A 273 -2.51 -12.64 11.90
N GLY A 274 -2.12 -13.71 12.61
CA GLY A 274 -1.79 -15.00 12.01
C GLY A 274 -0.41 -15.10 11.38
N LEU A 275 0.48 -14.12 11.57
CA LEU A 275 1.86 -14.18 11.08
C LEU A 275 2.71 -15.17 11.87
N VAL A 276 2.41 -15.31 13.16
CA VAL A 276 3.11 -16.21 14.07
C VAL A 276 2.10 -17.07 14.83
N TYR A 277 2.42 -18.33 15.05
CA TYR A 277 1.66 -19.21 15.91
C TYR A 277 2.33 -19.34 17.29
N GLN A 278 1.56 -19.10 18.35
CA GLN A 278 1.91 -19.49 19.72
C GLN A 278 0.75 -20.21 20.38
N ARG A 279 1.06 -21.35 21.01
CA ARG A 279 0.07 -22.17 21.70
C ARG A 279 -0.57 -21.46 22.91
N LYS A 280 0.20 -20.65 23.64
CA LYS A 280 -0.28 -19.81 24.76
C LYS A 280 0.31 -18.40 24.62
N ARG A 281 -0.40 -17.37 25.13
CA ARG A 281 0.07 -15.97 25.10
C ARG A 281 1.44 -15.77 25.77
N LYS A 282 1.78 -16.58 26.78
CA LYS A 282 3.07 -16.53 27.48
C LYS A 282 3.93 -17.76 27.20
N ALA A 283 3.69 -18.45 26.08
CA ALA A 283 4.54 -19.57 25.70
C ALA A 283 5.94 -19.04 25.35
N GLY A 284 6.98 -19.69 25.88
CA GLY A 284 8.37 -19.39 25.56
C GLY A 284 8.79 -19.72 24.13
N ARG A 285 7.86 -20.17 23.28
CA ARG A 285 8.11 -20.70 21.94
C ARG A 285 7.10 -20.14 20.94
N PHE A 286 7.54 -19.92 19.72
CA PHE A 286 6.69 -19.49 18.61
C PHE A 286 7.10 -20.14 17.29
N TYR A 287 6.13 -20.26 16.39
CA TYR A 287 6.30 -20.84 15.05
C TYR A 287 5.93 -19.81 13.98
N PRO A 288 6.86 -19.42 13.10
CA PRO A 288 6.57 -18.56 11.96
C PRO A 288 5.62 -19.25 10.98
N THR A 289 4.68 -18.49 10.41
CA THR A 289 3.78 -18.98 9.35
C THR A 289 4.29 -18.55 7.98
N ARG A 290 3.76 -19.16 6.91
CA ARG A 290 4.14 -18.79 5.54
C ARG A 290 3.70 -17.35 5.16
N LEU A 291 2.73 -16.76 5.85
CA LEU A 291 2.40 -15.33 5.71
C LEU A 291 3.59 -14.43 6.09
N ALA A 292 4.33 -14.78 7.15
CA ALA A 292 5.49 -14.00 7.59
C ALA A 292 6.68 -14.10 6.62
N LEU A 293 6.85 -15.25 5.97
CA LEU A 293 7.91 -15.45 4.97
C LEU A 293 7.66 -14.66 3.68
N ASN A 294 6.39 -14.60 3.26
CA ASN A 294 6.02 -13.97 2.00
C ASN A 294 6.03 -12.44 2.03
N ILE A 295 6.24 -11.81 3.20
CA ILE A 295 6.31 -10.34 3.33
C ILE A 295 7.41 -9.75 2.44
N THR A 296 8.49 -10.50 2.22
CA THR A 296 9.67 -10.01 1.48
C THR A 296 9.70 -10.48 0.03
N CYS A 297 8.67 -11.17 -0.45
CA CYS A 297 8.58 -11.65 -1.82
C CYS A 297 7.67 -10.76 -2.69
N VAL A 298 7.44 -9.49 -2.29
CA VAL A 298 6.49 -8.59 -2.97
C VAL A 298 6.86 -8.32 -4.44
N LYS A 299 8.16 -8.43 -4.80
CA LYS A 299 8.67 -8.23 -6.17
C LYS A 299 8.47 -9.41 -7.11
N ASP A 300 8.55 -10.62 -6.59
CA ASP A 300 8.38 -11.83 -7.38
C ASP A 300 6.93 -12.26 -7.23
N GLY A 301 6.13 -12.16 -8.29
CA GLY A 301 4.74 -12.65 -8.34
C GLY A 301 4.58 -14.17 -8.09
N VAL A 302 5.59 -14.83 -7.53
CA VAL A 302 5.68 -16.23 -7.15
C VAL A 302 5.75 -16.32 -5.63
N ALA A 303 4.66 -15.97 -4.95
CA ALA A 303 4.51 -16.38 -3.56
C ALA A 303 4.16 -17.89 -3.55
N PRO A 304 4.93 -18.76 -2.87
CA PRO A 304 4.68 -20.21 -2.82
C PRO A 304 3.40 -20.59 -2.04
N LEU A 305 2.63 -19.60 -1.58
CA LEU A 305 1.31 -19.79 -0.95
C LEU A 305 0.17 -19.68 -1.96
N GLN A 306 0.45 -19.31 -3.22
CA GLN A 306 -0.47 -19.59 -4.32
C GLN A 306 -0.41 -21.09 -4.64
N THR A 307 -0.90 -21.89 -3.72
CA THR A 307 -1.43 -23.22 -4.01
C THR A 307 -2.48 -23.03 -5.09
N ALA A 308 -2.15 -23.31 -6.36
CA ALA A 308 -3.04 -23.80 -7.44
C ALA A 308 -4.48 -23.22 -7.58
N ALA A 309 -4.83 -22.10 -6.95
CA ALA A 309 -6.17 -21.54 -6.84
C ALA A 309 -6.32 -20.23 -7.63
N SER A 310 -5.30 -19.89 -8.45
CA SER A 310 -5.42 -18.82 -9.45
C SER A 310 -6.03 -19.34 -10.77
N THR A 311 -6.75 -20.47 -10.74
CA THR A 311 -7.77 -20.69 -11.75
C THR A 311 -8.90 -19.74 -11.39
N GLY A 312 -9.12 -18.69 -12.19
CA GLY A 312 -10.26 -17.83 -11.95
C GLY A 312 -11.54 -18.67 -11.90
N TYR A 313 -12.48 -18.24 -11.07
CA TYR A 313 -13.65 -19.02 -10.69
C TYR A 313 -14.95 -18.32 -11.08
N ILE A 314 -14.87 -17.12 -11.65
CA ILE A 314 -16.02 -16.29 -12.00
C ILE A 314 -16.32 -16.42 -13.49
N ILE A 315 -17.60 -16.64 -13.81
CA ILE A 315 -18.15 -16.56 -15.16
C ILE A 315 -19.19 -15.45 -15.19
N ALA A 316 -19.00 -14.44 -16.05
CA ALA A 316 -19.97 -13.37 -16.27
C ALA A 316 -20.61 -13.50 -17.65
N GLU A 317 -21.94 -13.54 -17.71
CA GLU A 317 -22.73 -13.64 -18.94
C GLU A 317 -23.26 -12.28 -19.41
N THR A 318 -23.71 -12.21 -20.67
CA THR A 318 -24.28 -10.99 -21.28
C THR A 318 -25.61 -10.53 -20.67
N ASN A 319 -26.30 -11.41 -19.95
CA ASN A 319 -27.55 -11.15 -19.21
C ASN A 319 -27.31 -10.58 -17.80
N TYR A 320 -26.08 -10.13 -17.49
CA TYR A 320 -25.66 -9.62 -16.19
C TYR A 320 -25.65 -10.65 -15.04
N ARG A 321 -25.78 -11.95 -15.35
CA ARG A 321 -25.59 -13.02 -14.37
C ARG A 321 -24.12 -13.34 -14.18
N VAL A 322 -23.75 -13.57 -12.92
CA VAL A 322 -22.40 -13.90 -12.50
C VAL A 322 -22.45 -15.23 -11.75
N TYR A 323 -21.69 -16.21 -12.22
CA TYR A 323 -21.56 -17.53 -11.62
C TYR A 323 -20.17 -17.65 -11.02
N ALA A 324 -20.08 -17.88 -9.71
CA ALA A 324 -18.82 -18.01 -9.00
C ALA A 324 -18.66 -19.43 -8.45
N TYR A 325 -17.68 -20.16 -8.97
CA TYR A 325 -17.32 -21.52 -8.55
C TYR A 325 -16.38 -21.47 -7.35
N THR A 326 -16.89 -21.12 -6.19
CA THR A 326 -16.09 -20.99 -4.98
C THR A 326 -16.81 -21.54 -3.76
N THR A 327 -16.04 -22.20 -2.89
CA THR A 327 -16.49 -22.63 -1.56
C THR A 327 -16.11 -21.63 -0.46
N SER A 328 -15.22 -20.68 -0.77
CA SER A 328 -14.74 -19.68 0.19
C SER A 328 -15.82 -18.65 0.50
N ALA A 329 -16.21 -18.57 1.77
CA ALA A 329 -17.19 -17.59 2.23
C ALA A 329 -16.73 -16.14 2.00
N LEU A 330 -15.41 -15.88 2.04
CA LEU A 330 -14.84 -14.57 1.81
C LEU A 330 -15.09 -14.10 0.37
N GLN A 331 -14.80 -14.95 -0.61
CA GLN A 331 -15.01 -14.61 -2.03
C GLN A 331 -16.50 -14.39 -2.35
N VAL A 332 -17.39 -15.16 -1.71
CA VAL A 332 -18.84 -14.95 -1.83
C VAL A 332 -19.25 -13.60 -1.24
N ALA A 333 -18.71 -13.24 -0.07
CA ALA A 333 -19.00 -11.96 0.56
C ALA A 333 -18.48 -10.77 -0.28
N LEU A 334 -17.28 -10.91 -0.88
CA LEU A 334 -16.71 -9.92 -1.80
C LEU A 334 -17.60 -9.70 -3.03
N LEU A 335 -18.12 -10.78 -3.63
CA LEU A 335 -19.09 -10.69 -4.72
C LEU A 335 -20.38 -10.00 -4.28
N GLY A 336 -20.86 -10.29 -3.07
CA GLY A 336 -22.05 -9.66 -2.48
C GLY A 336 -21.93 -8.14 -2.27
N LEU A 337 -20.73 -7.55 -2.31
CA LEU A 337 -20.56 -6.10 -2.20
C LEU A 337 -21.10 -5.33 -3.41
N PHE A 338 -21.12 -5.94 -4.59
CA PHE A 338 -21.53 -5.29 -5.84
C PHE A 338 -22.51 -6.11 -6.69
N THR A 339 -22.81 -7.35 -6.30
CA THR A 339 -23.84 -8.20 -6.92
C THR A 339 -24.96 -8.50 -5.93
N GLU A 340 -26.17 -8.70 -6.43
CA GLU A 340 -27.27 -9.28 -5.67
C GLU A 340 -27.17 -10.81 -5.76
N LEU A 341 -26.92 -11.48 -4.63
CA LEU A 341 -26.80 -12.93 -4.58
C LEU A 341 -28.19 -13.57 -4.62
N VAL A 342 -28.48 -14.35 -5.66
CA VAL A 342 -29.80 -15.00 -5.86
C VAL A 342 -29.81 -16.41 -5.31
N TYR A 343 -28.78 -17.21 -5.64
CA TYR A 343 -28.68 -18.59 -5.20
C TYR A 343 -27.29 -18.91 -4.66
N ARG A 344 -27.24 -19.66 -3.57
CA ARG A 344 -26.02 -20.20 -2.99
C ARG A 344 -26.11 -21.72 -2.92
N PHE A 345 -25.37 -22.38 -3.81
CA PHE A 345 -25.13 -23.82 -3.77
C PHE A 345 -23.80 -24.11 -3.03
N PRO A 346 -23.50 -25.38 -2.69
CA PRO A 346 -22.28 -25.73 -1.96
C PRO A 346 -20.97 -25.34 -2.67
N ASN A 347 -20.95 -25.36 -4.01
CA ASN A 347 -19.77 -25.08 -4.83
C ASN A 347 -19.97 -23.98 -5.88
N VAL A 348 -21.18 -23.42 -5.99
CA VAL A 348 -21.53 -22.39 -6.97
C VAL A 348 -22.40 -21.34 -6.33
N VAL A 349 -22.07 -20.08 -6.56
CA VAL A 349 -22.92 -18.94 -6.20
C VAL A 349 -23.37 -18.24 -7.47
N VAL A 350 -24.66 -17.94 -7.53
CA VAL A 350 -25.27 -17.21 -8.64
C VAL A 350 -25.67 -15.83 -8.14
N GLY A 351 -25.06 -14.80 -8.71
CA GLY A 351 -25.37 -13.40 -8.48
C GLY A 351 -25.85 -12.70 -9.75
N VAL A 352 -26.51 -11.57 -9.58
CA VAL A 352 -26.93 -10.68 -10.67
C VAL A 352 -26.33 -9.29 -10.43
N LEU A 353 -25.75 -8.70 -11.48
CA LEU A 353 -25.33 -7.30 -11.48
C LEU A 353 -26.54 -6.43 -11.79
N THR A 354 -27.11 -5.80 -10.76
CA THR A 354 -28.23 -4.85 -10.92
C THR A 354 -27.75 -3.42 -10.82
N ARG A 355 -28.57 -2.48 -11.33
CA ARG A 355 -28.26 -1.05 -11.21
C ARG A 355 -28.17 -0.64 -9.74
N GLU A 356 -29.05 -1.19 -8.92
CA GLU A 356 -29.17 -0.90 -7.50
C GLU A 356 -27.94 -1.42 -6.74
N SER A 357 -27.49 -2.66 -7.03
CA SER A 357 -26.32 -3.26 -6.38
C SER A 357 -25.05 -2.49 -6.70
N VAL A 358 -24.82 -2.15 -7.97
CA VAL A 358 -23.64 -1.37 -8.36
C VAL A 358 -23.71 0.06 -7.80
N ARG A 359 -24.88 0.70 -7.79
CA ARG A 359 -25.03 2.02 -7.16
C ARG A 359 -24.81 2.00 -5.65
N ALA A 360 -25.15 0.90 -4.96
CA ALA A 360 -24.84 0.72 -3.56
C ALA A 360 -23.32 0.56 -3.34
N ALA A 361 -22.65 -0.26 -4.17
CA ALA A 361 -21.19 -0.41 -4.15
C ALA A 361 -20.47 0.93 -4.39
N LEU A 362 -20.92 1.70 -5.40
CA LEU A 362 -20.41 3.04 -5.69
C LEU A 362 -20.61 3.99 -4.49
N ARG A 363 -21.72 3.86 -3.74
CA ARG A 363 -21.96 4.62 -2.49
C ARG A 363 -20.98 4.25 -1.39
N GLY A 364 -20.62 2.98 -1.27
CA GLY A 364 -19.51 2.49 -0.45
C GLY A 364 -18.11 2.93 -0.93
N GLY A 365 -18.02 3.67 -2.04
CA GLY A 365 -16.76 4.20 -2.57
C GLY A 365 -16.02 3.23 -3.48
N ILE A 366 -16.60 2.08 -3.83
CA ILE A 366 -16.04 1.14 -4.80
C ILE A 366 -16.21 1.74 -6.21
N SER A 367 -15.13 1.91 -6.97
CA SER A 367 -15.22 2.44 -8.36
C SER A 367 -15.56 1.36 -9.38
N ALA A 368 -16.16 1.75 -10.52
CA ALA A 368 -16.46 0.82 -11.61
C ALA A 368 -15.21 0.08 -12.11
N GLN A 369 -14.09 0.80 -12.25
CA GLN A 369 -12.85 0.21 -12.71
C GLN A 369 -12.34 -0.87 -11.74
N GLN A 370 -12.53 -0.72 -10.44
CA GLN A 370 -12.14 -1.73 -9.45
C GLN A 370 -13.00 -3.00 -9.56
N ILE A 371 -14.31 -2.85 -9.80
CA ILE A 371 -15.22 -3.99 -10.03
C ILE A 371 -14.80 -4.75 -11.27
N ILE A 372 -14.51 -4.03 -12.36
CA ILE A 372 -14.05 -4.61 -13.63
C ILE A 372 -12.73 -5.36 -13.42
N THR A 373 -11.72 -4.71 -12.82
CA THR A 373 -10.42 -5.33 -12.55
C THR A 373 -10.57 -6.61 -11.70
N TYR A 374 -11.46 -6.62 -10.71
CA TYR A 374 -11.72 -7.82 -9.90
C TYR A 374 -12.30 -8.97 -10.73
N LEU A 375 -13.33 -8.69 -11.53
CA LEU A 375 -13.98 -9.68 -12.39
C LEU A 375 -13.00 -10.22 -13.45
N GLU A 376 -12.11 -9.39 -13.98
CA GLU A 376 -11.05 -9.81 -14.92
C GLU A 376 -10.01 -10.71 -14.25
N GLN A 377 -9.49 -10.31 -13.09
CA GLN A 377 -8.46 -11.05 -12.34
C GLN A 377 -8.92 -12.45 -11.88
N HIS A 378 -10.22 -12.61 -11.61
CA HIS A 378 -10.81 -13.85 -11.14
C HIS A 378 -11.66 -14.57 -12.21
N SER A 379 -11.51 -14.21 -13.49
CA SER A 379 -12.26 -14.80 -14.60
C SER A 379 -11.86 -16.26 -14.89
N HIS A 380 -12.85 -17.12 -15.12
CA HIS A 380 -12.61 -18.54 -15.35
C HIS A 380 -11.83 -18.79 -16.65
N PRO A 381 -10.88 -19.76 -16.69
CA PRO A 381 -10.10 -20.07 -17.89
C PRO A 381 -10.93 -20.38 -19.14
N GLN A 382 -12.18 -20.81 -19.00
CA GLN A 382 -13.08 -20.99 -20.15
C GLN A 382 -13.53 -19.67 -20.78
N MET A 383 -13.70 -18.59 -19.99
CA MET A 383 -13.95 -17.24 -20.53
C MET A 383 -12.75 -16.70 -21.29
N LEU A 384 -11.54 -17.04 -20.82
CA LEU A 384 -10.29 -16.69 -21.51
C LEU A 384 -10.11 -17.45 -22.83
N LYS A 385 -10.70 -18.65 -22.95
CA LYS A 385 -10.65 -19.49 -24.15
C LYS A 385 -11.78 -19.18 -25.14
N SER A 386 -12.91 -18.65 -24.67
CA SER A 386 -14.02 -18.21 -25.51
C SER A 386 -13.69 -16.87 -26.18
N ASP A 387 -12.64 -16.85 -26.99
CA ASP A 387 -12.42 -15.84 -28.01
C ASP A 387 -13.43 -16.11 -29.13
N GLN A 388 -14.72 -15.88 -28.82
CA GLN A 388 -15.80 -15.95 -29.80
C GLN A 388 -15.70 -14.71 -30.70
N GLY A 389 -14.94 -14.84 -31.78
CA GLY A 389 -15.14 -14.07 -33.00
C GLY A 389 -14.22 -12.88 -33.24
N GLY A 390 -12.97 -13.15 -33.62
CA GLY A 390 -12.24 -12.40 -34.66
C GLY A 390 -11.81 -10.95 -34.38
N ILE A 391 -12.25 -10.33 -33.28
CA ILE A 391 -11.84 -8.99 -32.88
C ILE A 391 -11.23 -9.13 -31.49
N ARG A 392 -9.91 -8.91 -31.38
CA ARG A 392 -9.15 -8.98 -30.12
C ARG A 392 -9.86 -8.16 -29.05
N SER A 393 -10.68 -8.77 -28.21
CA SER A 393 -11.26 -8.08 -27.07
C SER A 393 -10.13 -7.86 -26.08
N SER A 394 -9.89 -6.61 -25.71
CA SER A 394 -8.85 -6.23 -24.74
C SER A 394 -9.16 -6.69 -23.30
N SER A 395 -10.32 -7.33 -23.09
CA SER A 395 -10.87 -7.72 -21.80
C SER A 395 -11.54 -9.10 -21.90
N SER A 396 -11.48 -9.86 -20.81
CA SER A 396 -12.05 -11.21 -20.70
C SER A 396 -13.56 -11.21 -20.42
N LEU A 397 -14.16 -10.04 -20.20
CA LEU A 397 -15.57 -9.86 -19.86
C LEU A 397 -16.36 -9.40 -21.09
N PRO A 398 -17.67 -9.73 -21.19
CA PRO A 398 -18.50 -9.22 -22.27
C PRO A 398 -18.54 -7.68 -22.27
N PRO A 399 -18.38 -7.03 -23.45
CA PRO A 399 -18.33 -5.57 -23.53
C PRO A 399 -19.62 -4.90 -23.03
N THR A 400 -20.77 -5.55 -23.20
CA THR A 400 -22.06 -5.06 -22.69
C THR A 400 -22.07 -4.91 -21.17
N VAL A 401 -21.41 -5.82 -20.44
CA VAL A 401 -21.32 -5.76 -18.97
C VAL A 401 -20.36 -4.64 -18.56
N LEU A 402 -19.21 -4.53 -19.22
CA LEU A 402 -18.22 -3.49 -18.96
C LEU A 402 -18.78 -2.08 -19.14
N ASP A 403 -19.42 -1.84 -20.27
CA ASP A 403 -20.00 -0.54 -20.59
C ASP A 403 -21.15 -0.21 -19.64
N GLN A 404 -21.98 -1.19 -19.29
CA GLN A 404 -23.08 -0.98 -18.37
C GLN A 404 -22.60 -0.54 -16.97
N ILE A 405 -21.56 -1.17 -16.43
CA ILE A 405 -20.98 -0.80 -15.12
C ILE A 405 -20.43 0.64 -15.17
N ARG A 406 -19.75 1.00 -16.26
CA ARG A 406 -19.22 2.37 -16.47
C ARG A 406 -20.35 3.39 -16.61
N LEU A 407 -21.43 3.05 -17.33
CA LEU A 407 -22.60 3.90 -17.47
C LEU A 407 -23.23 4.17 -16.11
N TRP A 408 -23.42 3.15 -15.27
CA TRP A 408 -23.94 3.32 -13.91
C TRP A 408 -23.06 4.22 -13.02
N GLU A 409 -21.73 4.22 -13.21
CA GLU A 409 -20.84 5.17 -12.53
C GLU A 409 -20.99 6.60 -13.07
N SER A 410 -21.07 6.77 -14.40
CA SER A 410 -21.29 8.08 -15.03
C SER A 410 -22.64 8.71 -14.68
N GLU A 411 -23.68 7.89 -14.45
CA GLU A 411 -24.98 8.35 -13.96
C GLU A 411 -24.85 9.05 -12.60
N ARG A 412 -23.93 8.58 -11.74
CA ARG A 412 -23.65 9.22 -10.46
C ARG A 412 -22.83 10.50 -10.65
N ASN A 413 -21.79 10.46 -11.49
CA ASN A 413 -20.87 11.57 -11.69
C ASN A 413 -21.42 12.68 -12.61
N ARG A 414 -22.73 12.70 -12.84
CA ARG A 414 -23.40 13.63 -13.75
C ARG A 414 -23.45 15.07 -13.22
N PHE A 415 -23.42 15.24 -11.90
CA PHE A 415 -23.41 16.53 -11.23
C PHE A 415 -22.10 16.74 -10.49
N THR A 416 -21.45 17.86 -10.74
CA THR A 416 -20.32 18.34 -9.95
C THR A 416 -20.83 19.39 -8.98
N TYR A 417 -20.74 19.10 -7.68
CA TYR A 417 -21.11 20.03 -6.64
C TYR A 417 -19.93 20.95 -6.34
N THR A 418 -20.06 22.23 -6.65
CA THR A 418 -19.06 23.25 -6.35
C THR A 418 -19.69 24.32 -5.46
N GLU A 419 -19.19 24.46 -4.23
CA GLU A 419 -19.61 25.57 -3.37
C GLU A 419 -19.02 26.88 -3.88
N GLY A 420 -19.88 27.86 -4.17
CA GLY A 420 -19.48 29.15 -4.70
C GLY A 420 -20.38 30.29 -4.24
N VAL A 421 -19.84 31.50 -4.36
CA VAL A 421 -20.56 32.74 -4.11
C VAL A 421 -20.88 33.40 -5.45
N VAL A 422 -22.13 33.82 -5.61
CA VAL A 422 -22.60 34.52 -6.80
C VAL A 422 -22.35 36.01 -6.63
N TYR A 423 -21.71 36.62 -7.63
CA TYR A 423 -21.62 38.07 -7.80
C TYR A 423 -22.53 38.47 -8.96
N ASN A 424 -23.48 39.36 -8.66
CA ASN A 424 -24.41 39.93 -9.61
C ASN A 424 -24.49 41.46 -9.39
N GLN A 425 -25.25 42.16 -10.24
CA GLN A 425 -25.51 43.61 -10.12
C GLN A 425 -24.28 44.53 -10.31
N PHE A 426 -23.41 44.22 -11.28
CA PHE A 426 -22.36 45.17 -11.69
C PHE A 426 -22.98 46.40 -12.38
N LEU A 427 -22.52 47.60 -12.00
CA LEU A 427 -22.98 48.85 -12.58
C LEU A 427 -22.43 49.01 -14.01
N SER A 428 -21.15 48.69 -14.21
CA SER A 428 -20.47 48.80 -15.50
C SER A 428 -20.01 47.44 -16.06
N GLN A 429 -19.95 47.34 -17.41
CA GLN A 429 -19.36 46.17 -18.07
C GLN A 429 -17.84 46.10 -17.84
N ALA A 430 -17.16 47.24 -17.71
CA ALA A 430 -15.73 47.30 -17.48
C ALA A 430 -15.36 46.72 -16.10
N GLU A 431 -16.14 47.07 -15.07
CA GLU A 431 -16.03 46.54 -13.71
C GLU A 431 -16.16 45.02 -13.66
N PHE A 432 -17.18 44.50 -14.35
CA PHE A 432 -17.38 43.07 -14.47
C PHE A 432 -16.20 42.38 -15.18
N ASN A 433 -15.72 42.95 -16.29
CA ASN A 433 -14.58 42.38 -17.03
C ASN A 433 -13.31 42.35 -16.16
N VAL A 434 -13.01 43.41 -15.41
CA VAL A 434 -11.86 43.49 -14.51
C VAL A 434 -11.93 42.40 -13.44
N LEU A 435 -13.09 42.23 -12.79
CA LEU A 435 -13.24 41.23 -11.73
C LEU A 435 -13.25 39.80 -12.29
N ARG A 436 -13.82 39.59 -13.49
CA ARG A 436 -13.79 38.31 -14.20
C ARG A 436 -12.37 37.92 -14.59
N ASP A 437 -11.59 38.84 -15.12
CA ASP A 437 -10.22 38.59 -15.58
C ASP A 437 -9.28 38.36 -14.38
N TYR A 438 -9.52 39.06 -13.26
CA TYR A 438 -8.88 38.74 -11.98
C TYR A 438 -9.27 37.36 -11.45
N GLY A 439 -10.56 37.01 -11.47
CA GLY A 439 -11.05 35.69 -11.06
C GLY A 439 -10.50 34.55 -11.94
N ARG A 440 -10.31 34.79 -13.23
CA ARG A 440 -9.74 33.82 -14.18
C ARG A 440 -8.24 33.65 -13.98
N SER A 441 -7.50 34.73 -13.77
CA SER A 441 -6.04 34.67 -13.52
C SER A 441 -5.68 34.07 -12.17
N SER A 442 -6.52 34.26 -11.15
CA SER A 442 -6.36 33.66 -9.82
C SER A 442 -6.87 32.21 -9.71
N GLY A 443 -7.51 31.68 -10.75
CA GLY A 443 -8.14 30.35 -10.73
C GLY A 443 -9.37 30.26 -9.82
N ALA A 444 -9.92 31.40 -9.39
CA ALA A 444 -11.02 31.50 -8.45
C ALA A 444 -12.41 31.41 -9.12
N LEU A 445 -12.49 31.67 -10.43
CA LEU A 445 -13.72 31.72 -11.20
C LEU A 445 -14.24 30.31 -11.55
N VAL A 446 -15.44 29.97 -11.07
CA VAL A 446 -16.13 28.70 -11.37
C VAL A 446 -16.99 28.83 -12.62
N TRP A 447 -17.72 29.93 -12.75
CA TRP A 447 -18.61 30.18 -13.89
C TRP A 447 -18.78 31.67 -14.12
N ALA A 448 -19.00 32.08 -15.38
CA ALA A 448 -19.33 33.46 -15.72
C ALA A 448 -20.31 33.50 -16.90
N ALA A 449 -21.21 34.48 -16.87
CA ALA A 449 -22.03 34.86 -18.00
C ALA A 449 -21.92 36.37 -18.24
N ASP A 450 -21.34 36.70 -19.40
CA ASP A 450 -21.09 38.08 -19.81
C ASP A 450 -22.40 38.84 -20.07
N ARG A 451 -23.41 38.16 -20.64
CA ARG A 451 -24.71 38.77 -20.98
C ARG A 451 -25.48 39.28 -19.76
N THR A 452 -25.45 38.52 -18.66
CA THR A 452 -26.15 38.85 -17.41
C THR A 452 -25.24 39.56 -16.41
N ARG A 453 -23.95 39.71 -16.72
CA ARG A 453 -22.92 40.22 -15.80
C ARG A 453 -22.96 39.47 -14.47
N THR A 454 -23.01 38.15 -14.54
CA THR A 454 -23.05 37.28 -13.35
C THR A 454 -21.84 36.38 -13.35
N MET A 455 -21.15 36.29 -12.21
CA MET A 455 -20.02 35.38 -12.04
C MET A 455 -20.14 34.62 -10.73
N VAL A 456 -19.67 33.37 -10.73
CA VAL A 456 -19.62 32.50 -9.55
C VAL A 456 -18.16 32.25 -9.23
N VAL A 457 -17.76 32.57 -8.01
CA VAL A 457 -16.40 32.39 -7.51
C VAL A 457 -16.42 31.28 -6.46
N ALA A 458 -15.38 30.45 -6.42
CA ALA A 458 -15.23 29.41 -5.42
C ALA A 458 -15.24 30.02 -4.01
N ARG A 459 -15.92 29.37 -3.05
CA ARG A 459 -16.05 29.86 -1.67
C ARG A 459 -14.70 30.17 -1.02
N ALA A 460 -13.69 29.34 -1.26
CA ALA A 460 -12.35 29.50 -0.71
C ALA A 460 -11.63 30.78 -1.19
N ALA A 461 -11.95 31.27 -2.38
CA ALA A 461 -11.32 32.44 -2.99
C ALA A 461 -12.16 33.72 -2.88
N HIS A 462 -13.32 33.65 -2.23
CA HIS A 462 -14.23 34.78 -2.06
C HIS A 462 -13.56 36.00 -1.40
N ASP A 463 -12.79 35.77 -0.34
CA ASP A 463 -12.18 36.86 0.44
C ASP A 463 -11.12 37.60 -0.36
N ASP A 464 -10.38 36.92 -1.22
CA ASP A 464 -9.32 37.53 -2.02
C ASP A 464 -9.89 38.35 -3.18
N VAL A 465 -10.94 37.83 -3.85
CA VAL A 465 -11.71 38.58 -4.85
C VAL A 465 -12.35 39.83 -4.22
N LYS A 466 -12.88 39.72 -3.00
CA LYS A 466 -13.44 40.86 -2.25
C LYS A 466 -12.39 41.90 -1.88
N LYS A 467 -11.19 41.49 -1.45
CA LYS A 467 -10.07 42.40 -1.16
C LYS A 467 -9.62 43.14 -2.42
N TYR A 468 -9.52 42.44 -3.55
CA TYR A 468 -9.18 43.04 -4.84
C TYR A 468 -10.20 44.09 -5.26
N TRP A 469 -11.49 43.76 -5.19
CA TRP A 469 -12.57 44.69 -5.52
C TRP A 469 -12.55 45.95 -4.64
N LYS A 470 -12.33 45.81 -3.33
CA LYS A 470 -12.20 46.95 -2.41
C LYS A 470 -10.98 47.84 -2.72
N ARG A 471 -9.89 47.29 -3.26
CA ARG A 471 -8.73 48.07 -3.69
C ARG A 471 -9.01 48.82 -4.98
N TYR A 472 -9.66 48.15 -5.93
CA TYR A 472 -10.06 48.73 -7.20
C TYR A 472 -11.06 49.89 -7.02
N SER A 473 -12.13 49.67 -6.23
CA SER A 473 -13.14 50.70 -5.91
C SER A 473 -12.62 51.88 -5.08
N LYS A 474 -11.42 51.79 -4.48
CA LYS A 474 -10.76 52.92 -3.80
C LYS A 474 -9.79 53.68 -4.70
N ALA A 475 -9.36 53.06 -5.80
CA ALA A 475 -8.40 53.61 -6.75
C ALA A 475 -9.09 54.25 -7.98
N THR A 476 -10.38 53.97 -8.17
CA THR A 476 -11.29 54.58 -9.13
C THR A 476 -12.27 55.44 -8.36
#